data_AF-A0A939G6P2-F1
#
_entry.id   AF-A0A939G6P2-F1
#
_cell.length_a   1.000
_cell.length_b   1.000
_cell.length_c   1.000
_cell.angle_alpha   90.00
_cell.angle_beta   90.00
_cell.angle_gamma   90.00
#
_symmetry.space_group_name_H-M   'P 1'
#
loop_
_entity.id
_entity.type
_entity.pdbx_description
1 polymer ?
#
loop_
_entity_poly.entity_id
_entity_poly.type
_entity_poly.pdbx_seq_one_letter_code
_entity_poly.pdbx_strand_id
1 'polypeptide(L)'
;MKTKPFLRTQRLVWVLTGYLITCVSYPALPADGTMPGDIPFVKGPWKTILAEAKARHKSIFVAIQRSECQPCQTLEKEAFSDPAVGRTYGTSFISYILTIADADGPALVKQYAVTAYPTLLFLSEDGVLLHRSLGNSGAKGLLTDAAITLETARNPRTIAVWDSEFLAGKRNAEFLRAYLDKRAYLGLPNEAALEAYLQHVSKADWALPKNVRLIASNSETARLPTFDWLLTTAEQAKRDPRQSNLIFYALTTANRVVEREWEMAKTPADLERVIAIGHRIDQLSGKSHSADEQAQQDMGKRMSFYGRTKNEAKYRELALLVGVQAMTATEGLRQAIDADFRQPIDYKDQSETGKITAARLVAERTKHMQDSQHYAQRLHKLAAAYLLLRMTSPADLNQALIWSARAVELVASPANLDTHAQVLHQLGQK
;
A
#
# COMPACT_ATOMS: atom_id res chain seq x y z
N MET A 1 -13.47 -111.04 -22.08
CA MET A 1 -14.86 -111.00 -21.58
C MET A 1 -15.20 -109.63 -21.01
N LYS A 2 -16.20 -108.97 -21.61
CA LYS A 2 -17.17 -108.01 -21.03
C LYS A 2 -16.64 -106.67 -20.49
N THR A 3 -17.21 -105.48 -20.69
CA THR A 3 -18.26 -104.86 -21.53
C THR A 3 -18.12 -103.34 -21.29
N LYS A 4 -18.28 -102.50 -22.32
CA LYS A 4 -18.52 -101.04 -22.26
C LYS A 4 -19.89 -100.72 -21.56
N PRO A 5 -20.36 -99.45 -21.39
CA PRO A 5 -19.73 -98.10 -21.44
C PRO A 5 -20.20 -97.12 -20.29
N PHE A 6 -19.78 -95.85 -20.39
CA PHE A 6 -20.63 -94.62 -20.40
C PHE A 6 -20.40 -93.51 -19.33
N LEU A 7 -20.07 -92.33 -19.87
CA LEU A 7 -20.38 -90.94 -19.48
C LEU A 7 -19.78 -90.21 -18.23
N ARG A 8 -19.04 -89.15 -18.57
CA ARG A 8 -19.34 -87.70 -18.35
C ARG A 8 -19.40 -87.20 -16.89
N THR A 9 -18.39 -86.41 -16.51
CA THR A 9 -18.55 -85.00 -16.08
C THR A 9 -17.18 -84.33 -15.92
N GLN A 10 -16.84 -83.39 -16.81
CA GLN A 10 -15.76 -82.43 -16.61
C GLN A 10 -16.26 -81.32 -15.69
N ARG A 11 -15.51 -81.02 -14.62
CA ARG A 11 -15.71 -79.82 -13.80
C ARG A 11 -14.90 -78.68 -14.43
N LEU A 12 -15.60 -77.68 -14.99
CA LEU A 12 -15.02 -76.39 -15.37
C LEU A 12 -14.69 -75.61 -14.09
N VAL A 13 -13.41 -75.25 -13.93
CA VAL A 13 -12.94 -74.24 -12.97
C VAL A 13 -13.00 -72.88 -13.68
N TRP A 14 -13.86 -71.98 -13.20
CA TRP A 14 -13.93 -70.60 -13.67
C TRP A 14 -12.78 -69.79 -13.06
N VAL A 15 -11.87 -69.30 -13.90
CA VAL A 15 -10.90 -68.27 -13.52
C VAL A 15 -11.56 -66.92 -13.72
N LEU A 16 -11.91 -66.26 -12.62
CA LEU A 16 -12.34 -64.85 -12.62
C LEU A 16 -11.10 -63.96 -12.71
N THR A 17 -10.76 -63.50 -13.92
CA THR A 17 -9.88 -62.34 -14.09
C THR A 17 -10.68 -61.07 -13.80
N GLY A 18 -10.59 -60.58 -12.56
CA GLY A 18 -11.06 -59.25 -12.20
C GLY A 18 -10.10 -58.20 -12.73
N TYR A 19 -10.50 -57.51 -13.80
CA TYR A 19 -9.86 -56.25 -14.21
C TYR A 19 -10.33 -55.15 -13.25
N LEU A 20 -9.50 -54.78 -12.28
CA LEU A 20 -9.73 -53.59 -11.47
C LEU A 20 -9.47 -52.36 -12.37
N ILE A 21 -10.53 -51.84 -12.98
CA ILE A 21 -10.51 -50.50 -13.57
C ILE A 21 -10.50 -49.54 -12.37
N THR A 22 -9.33 -49.04 -11.99
CA THR A 22 -9.22 -47.89 -11.11
C THR A 22 -9.76 -46.68 -11.88
N CYS A 23 -11.04 -46.38 -11.70
CA CYS A 23 -11.59 -45.09 -12.07
C CYS A 23 -10.79 -44.02 -11.33
N VAL A 24 -9.89 -43.35 -12.04
CA VAL A 24 -9.37 -42.05 -11.63
C VAL A 24 -10.57 -41.12 -11.66
N SER A 25 -11.19 -40.93 -10.51
CA SER A 25 -12.27 -39.97 -10.32
C SER A 25 -11.71 -38.56 -10.52
N TYR A 26 -11.75 -38.08 -11.76
CA TYR A 26 -11.63 -36.66 -12.02
C TYR A 26 -12.79 -35.96 -11.29
N PRO A 27 -12.55 -34.88 -10.53
CA PRO A 27 -13.65 -34.10 -10.01
C PRO A 27 -14.52 -33.64 -11.18
N ALA A 28 -15.81 -33.95 -11.11
CA ALA A 28 -16.79 -33.57 -12.11
C ALA A 28 -16.74 -32.05 -12.27
N LEU A 29 -16.41 -31.60 -13.48
CA LEU A 29 -16.71 -30.24 -13.91
C LEU A 29 -18.22 -30.01 -13.71
N PRO A 30 -18.66 -28.83 -13.23
CA PRO A 30 -20.07 -28.50 -13.19
C PRO A 30 -20.67 -28.71 -14.60
N ALA A 31 -21.83 -29.37 -14.64
CA ALA A 31 -22.52 -29.82 -15.86
C ALA A 31 -23.03 -28.67 -16.76
N ASP A 32 -22.76 -27.43 -16.36
CA ASP A 32 -23.20 -26.22 -17.01
C ASP A 32 -21.97 -25.67 -17.72
N GLY A 33 -21.86 -25.85 -19.04
CA GLY A 33 -20.73 -25.41 -19.88
C GLY A 33 -20.48 -23.89 -19.90
N THR A 34 -21.03 -23.13 -18.94
CA THR A 34 -20.66 -21.76 -18.66
C THR A 34 -19.33 -21.74 -17.90
N MET A 35 -18.25 -21.44 -18.63
CA MET A 35 -16.98 -21.08 -18.01
C MET A 35 -17.20 -19.87 -17.09
N PRO A 36 -16.68 -19.84 -15.85
CA PRO A 36 -16.80 -18.67 -15.00
C PRO A 36 -16.20 -17.46 -15.72
N GLY A 37 -17.01 -16.42 -15.92
CA GLY A 37 -16.50 -15.11 -16.32
C GLY A 37 -15.63 -14.52 -15.21
N ASP A 38 -16.02 -14.75 -13.95
CA ASP A 38 -15.38 -14.20 -12.75
C ASP A 38 -14.70 -15.29 -11.89
N ILE A 39 -13.80 -14.87 -11.00
CA ILE A 39 -13.27 -15.73 -9.93
C ILE A 39 -14.42 -16.17 -9.00
N PRO A 40 -14.60 -17.47 -8.72
CA PRO A 40 -15.62 -17.94 -7.78
C PRO A 40 -15.16 -17.74 -6.34
N PHE A 41 -15.54 -16.61 -5.74
CA PHE A 41 -15.25 -16.31 -4.34
C PHE A 41 -16.21 -17.02 -3.38
N VAL A 42 -15.64 -17.71 -2.39
CA VAL A 42 -16.40 -18.34 -1.29
C VAL A 42 -16.59 -17.35 -0.14
N LYS A 43 -17.65 -17.55 0.65
CA LYS A 43 -17.97 -16.75 1.84
C LYS A 43 -18.02 -17.64 3.07
N GLY A 44 -17.67 -17.09 4.22
CA GLY A 44 -17.75 -17.78 5.51
C GLY A 44 -16.56 -17.45 6.41
N PRO A 45 -16.56 -17.96 7.65
CA PRO A 45 -15.47 -17.75 8.58
C PRO A 45 -14.20 -18.44 8.08
N TRP A 46 -13.03 -17.89 8.42
CA TRP A 46 -11.73 -18.36 7.94
C TRP A 46 -11.49 -19.85 8.20
N LYS A 47 -11.97 -20.36 9.34
CA LYS A 47 -11.88 -21.78 9.70
C LYS A 47 -12.56 -22.69 8.66
N THR A 48 -13.69 -22.27 8.10
CA THR A 48 -14.41 -23.04 7.07
C THR A 48 -13.63 -23.03 5.76
N ILE A 49 -13.02 -21.89 5.40
CA ILE A 49 -12.18 -21.76 4.20
C ILE A 49 -10.99 -22.73 4.26
N LEU A 50 -10.29 -22.78 5.41
CA LEU A 50 -9.21 -23.74 5.64
C LEU A 50 -9.68 -25.20 5.55
N ALA A 51 -10.83 -25.52 6.16
CA ALA A 51 -11.37 -26.87 6.11
C ALA A 51 -11.72 -27.30 4.67
N GLU A 52 -12.31 -26.41 3.89
CA GLU A 52 -12.64 -26.66 2.48
C GLU A 52 -11.38 -26.83 1.62
N ALA A 53 -10.36 -25.99 1.84
CA ALA A 53 -9.09 -26.07 1.12
C ALA A 53 -8.42 -27.43 1.33
N LYS A 54 -8.34 -27.90 2.59
CA LYS A 54 -7.81 -29.23 2.91
C LYS A 54 -8.64 -30.35 2.32
N ALA A 55 -9.97 -30.28 2.42
CA ALA A 55 -10.86 -31.32 1.91
C ALA A 55 -10.76 -31.47 0.38
N ARG A 56 -10.47 -30.37 -0.33
CA ARG A 56 -10.37 -30.36 -1.80
C ARG A 56 -8.93 -30.40 -2.33
N HIS A 57 -7.94 -30.43 -1.44
CA HIS A 57 -6.52 -30.32 -1.77
C HIS A 57 -6.17 -29.13 -2.67
N LYS A 58 -6.72 -27.96 -2.34
CA LYS A 58 -6.53 -26.72 -3.10
C LYS A 58 -5.78 -25.68 -2.28
N SER A 59 -4.90 -24.93 -2.95
CA SER A 59 -4.33 -23.70 -2.41
C SER A 59 -5.42 -22.66 -2.15
N ILE A 60 -5.13 -21.68 -1.29
CA ILE A 60 -6.07 -20.61 -0.95
C ILE A 60 -5.57 -19.31 -1.57
N PHE A 61 -6.43 -18.63 -2.30
CA PHE A 61 -6.21 -17.26 -2.74
C PHE A 61 -7.01 -16.32 -1.85
N VAL A 62 -6.34 -15.35 -1.22
CA VAL A 62 -6.99 -14.34 -0.37
C VAL A 62 -6.73 -12.95 -0.92
N ALA A 63 -7.78 -12.26 -1.33
CA ALA A 63 -7.73 -10.85 -1.69
C ALA A 63 -8.11 -10.01 -0.46
N ILE A 64 -7.12 -9.31 0.11
CA ILE A 64 -7.32 -8.49 1.32
C ILE A 64 -7.56 -7.04 0.93
N GLN A 65 -8.70 -6.49 1.38
CA GLN A 65 -9.22 -5.19 0.95
C GLN A 65 -9.67 -4.31 2.13
N ARG A 66 -9.93 -3.03 1.84
CA ARG A 66 -10.55 -2.05 2.76
C ARG A 66 -11.69 -1.30 2.05
N SER A 67 -12.64 -0.80 2.83
CA SER A 67 -13.93 -0.24 2.37
C SER A 67 -13.80 0.90 1.35
N GLU A 68 -12.73 1.71 1.43
CA GLU A 68 -12.45 2.83 0.52
C GLU A 68 -11.08 2.64 -0.14
N CYS A 69 -11.01 1.75 -1.12
CA CYS A 69 -9.80 1.40 -1.85
C CYS A 69 -10.03 1.46 -3.37
N GLN A 70 -9.74 2.60 -3.99
CA GLN A 70 -9.86 2.78 -5.44
C GLN A 70 -9.07 1.71 -6.24
N PRO A 71 -7.80 1.39 -5.90
CA PRO A 71 -7.07 0.35 -6.61
C PRO A 71 -7.69 -1.05 -6.49
N CYS A 72 -8.41 -1.32 -5.39
CA CYS A 72 -9.12 -2.59 -5.19
C CYS A 72 -10.30 -2.71 -6.17
N GLN A 73 -11.06 -1.64 -6.37
CA GLN A 73 -12.18 -1.63 -7.33
C GLN A 73 -11.71 -1.84 -8.77
N THR A 74 -10.55 -1.28 -9.13
CA THR A 74 -9.95 -1.52 -10.46
C THR A 74 -9.54 -2.99 -10.62
N LEU A 75 -8.91 -3.59 -9.61
CA LEU A 75 -8.51 -5.00 -9.65
C LEU A 75 -9.72 -5.94 -9.83
N GLU A 76 -10.82 -5.69 -9.12
CA GLU A 76 -12.04 -6.47 -9.28
C GLU A 76 -12.59 -6.40 -10.70
N LYS A 77 -12.75 -5.19 -11.24
CA LYS A 77 -13.34 -4.97 -12.57
C LYS A 77 -12.48 -5.49 -13.71
N GLU A 78 -11.17 -5.38 -13.61
CA GLU A 78 -10.26 -5.67 -14.72
C GLU A 78 -9.65 -7.06 -14.66
N ALA A 79 -9.40 -7.60 -13.46
CA ALA A 79 -8.64 -8.82 -13.27
C ALA A 79 -9.50 -9.97 -12.73
N PHE A 80 -10.36 -9.72 -11.74
CA PHE A 80 -11.20 -10.78 -11.19
C PHE A 80 -12.33 -11.21 -12.12
N SER A 81 -12.75 -10.32 -13.03
CA SER A 81 -13.71 -10.59 -14.10
C SER A 81 -13.11 -11.06 -15.43
N ASP A 82 -11.80 -11.34 -15.46
CA ASP A 82 -11.19 -11.93 -16.65
C ASP A 82 -11.48 -13.44 -16.72
N PRO A 83 -12.03 -13.95 -17.85
CA PRO A 83 -12.41 -15.36 -17.95
C PRO A 83 -11.26 -16.36 -17.80
N ALA A 84 -10.03 -15.99 -18.21
CA ALA A 84 -8.88 -16.88 -18.04
C ALA A 84 -8.45 -16.93 -16.57
N VAL A 85 -8.54 -15.81 -15.85
CA VAL A 85 -8.34 -15.76 -14.41
C VAL A 85 -9.44 -16.56 -13.69
N GLY A 86 -10.71 -16.29 -13.97
CA GLY A 86 -11.86 -17.00 -13.37
C GLY A 86 -11.74 -18.51 -13.47
N ARG A 87 -11.42 -19.03 -14.67
CA ARG A 87 -11.16 -20.45 -14.90
C ARG A 87 -9.98 -20.99 -14.09
N THR A 88 -8.84 -20.29 -14.11
CA THR A 88 -7.63 -20.73 -13.41
C THR A 88 -7.87 -20.78 -11.90
N TYR A 89 -8.47 -19.73 -11.35
CA TYR A 89 -8.71 -19.61 -9.92
C TYR A 89 -9.80 -20.56 -9.42
N GLY A 90 -10.90 -20.75 -10.17
CA GLY A 90 -11.92 -21.73 -9.82
C GLY A 90 -11.41 -23.18 -9.84
N THR A 91 -10.48 -23.49 -10.74
CA THR A 91 -9.88 -24.83 -10.82
C THR A 91 -8.91 -25.07 -9.68
N SER A 92 -8.01 -24.13 -9.43
CA SER A 92 -6.81 -24.39 -8.63
C SER A 92 -6.86 -23.86 -7.20
N PHE A 93 -7.81 -22.96 -6.89
CA PHE A 93 -7.83 -22.25 -5.60
C PHE A 93 -9.20 -22.30 -4.91
N ILE A 94 -9.18 -22.22 -3.58
CA ILE A 94 -10.29 -21.67 -2.81
C ILE A 94 -10.05 -20.16 -2.73
N SER A 95 -10.91 -19.38 -3.39
CA SER A 95 -10.74 -17.92 -3.50
C SER A 95 -11.60 -17.21 -2.46
N TYR A 96 -11.01 -16.32 -1.68
CA TYR A 96 -11.65 -15.64 -0.55
C TYR A 96 -11.34 -14.14 -0.57
N ILE A 97 -12.36 -13.30 -0.36
CA ILE A 97 -12.16 -11.86 -0.12
C ILE A 97 -12.21 -11.66 1.38
N LEU A 98 -11.19 -11.01 1.94
CA LEU A 98 -11.13 -10.62 3.33
C LEU A 98 -11.14 -9.10 3.45
N THR A 99 -12.08 -8.57 4.21
CA THR A 99 -12.08 -7.17 4.61
C THR A 99 -11.60 -7.01 6.05
N ILE A 100 -10.98 -5.87 6.35
CA ILE A 100 -10.57 -5.55 7.73
C ILE A 100 -11.75 -5.44 8.71
N ALA A 101 -12.98 -5.29 8.19
CA ALA A 101 -14.21 -5.21 8.98
C ALA A 101 -14.77 -6.59 9.32
N ASP A 102 -14.31 -7.65 8.63
CA ASP A 102 -14.70 -9.02 8.93
C ASP A 102 -14.16 -9.43 10.31
N ALA A 103 -14.86 -10.32 11.00
CA ALA A 103 -14.47 -10.77 12.34
C ALA A 103 -13.04 -11.33 12.41
N ASP A 104 -12.62 -12.07 11.37
CA ASP A 104 -11.27 -12.65 11.26
C ASP A 104 -10.24 -11.65 10.69
N GLY A 105 -10.69 -10.51 10.14
CA GLY A 105 -9.88 -9.53 9.42
C GLY A 105 -8.66 -9.04 10.20
N PRO A 106 -8.84 -8.46 11.41
CA PRO A 106 -7.74 -7.96 12.22
C PRO A 106 -6.70 -9.03 12.57
N ALA A 107 -7.15 -10.25 12.85
CA ALA A 107 -6.27 -11.36 13.21
C ALA A 107 -5.41 -11.81 12.00
N LEU A 108 -6.02 -11.96 10.83
CA LEU A 108 -5.33 -12.40 9.61
C LEU A 108 -4.40 -11.32 9.04
N VAL A 109 -4.81 -10.05 9.08
CA VAL A 109 -3.94 -8.90 8.74
C VAL A 109 -2.66 -8.91 9.58
N LYS A 110 -2.79 -9.20 10.88
CA LYS A 110 -1.65 -9.34 11.77
C LYS A 110 -0.83 -10.60 11.47
N GLN A 111 -1.49 -11.75 11.33
CA GLN A 111 -0.83 -13.04 11.08
C GLN A 111 0.05 -13.00 9.82
N TYR A 112 -0.46 -12.42 8.74
CA TYR A 112 0.25 -12.32 7.47
C TYR A 112 1.00 -10.99 7.31
N ALA A 113 1.13 -10.16 8.35
CA ALA A 113 1.86 -8.88 8.28
C ALA A 113 1.46 -8.01 7.08
N VAL A 114 0.15 -7.83 6.88
CA VAL A 114 -0.40 -7.01 5.78
C VAL A 114 -0.20 -5.54 6.10
N THR A 115 0.48 -4.82 5.21
CA THR A 115 0.88 -3.41 5.42
C THR A 115 0.32 -2.44 4.35
N ALA A 116 -0.29 -2.97 3.28
CA ALA A 116 -0.87 -2.19 2.19
C ALA A 116 -2.11 -2.89 1.62
N TYR A 117 -2.93 -2.15 0.85
CA TYR A 117 -4.15 -2.68 0.21
C TYR A 117 -4.21 -2.24 -1.26
N PRO A 118 -4.66 -3.11 -2.20
CA PRO A 118 -4.94 -4.52 -1.97
C PRO A 118 -3.64 -5.31 -1.71
N THR A 119 -3.74 -6.33 -0.86
CA THR A 119 -2.70 -7.37 -0.71
C THR A 119 -3.31 -8.69 -1.12
N LEU A 120 -2.61 -9.41 -2.00
CA LEU A 120 -3.01 -10.71 -2.52
C LEU A 120 -2.12 -11.77 -1.89
N LEU A 121 -2.73 -12.66 -1.10
CA LEU A 121 -2.03 -13.75 -0.44
C LEU A 121 -2.38 -15.08 -1.12
N PHE A 122 -1.36 -15.89 -1.32
CA PHE A 122 -1.48 -17.22 -1.88
C PHE A 122 -0.92 -18.22 -0.87
N LEU A 123 -1.77 -19.10 -0.38
CA LEU A 123 -1.49 -19.97 0.75
C LEU A 123 -1.62 -21.43 0.35
N SER A 124 -0.93 -22.31 1.09
CA SER A 124 -1.21 -23.74 1.03
C SER A 124 -2.59 -24.05 1.59
N GLU A 125 -3.04 -25.30 1.41
CA GLU A 125 -4.27 -25.81 2.03
C GLU A 125 -4.27 -25.71 3.56
N ASP A 126 -3.09 -25.67 4.19
CA ASP A 126 -2.90 -25.46 5.62
C ASP A 126 -2.83 -23.98 6.04
N GLY A 127 -2.92 -23.05 5.09
CA GLY A 127 -2.81 -21.62 5.35
C GLY A 127 -1.37 -21.11 5.47
N VAL A 128 -0.37 -21.89 5.05
CA VAL A 128 1.04 -21.44 5.02
C VAL A 128 1.26 -20.54 3.81
N LEU A 129 1.88 -19.37 3.99
CA LEU A 129 2.13 -18.42 2.92
C LEU A 129 3.11 -18.99 1.88
N LEU A 130 2.66 -19.07 0.63
CA LEU A 130 3.44 -19.56 -0.52
C LEU A 130 3.93 -18.41 -1.40
N HIS A 131 3.06 -17.44 -1.66
CA HIS A 131 3.35 -16.28 -2.49
C HIS A 131 2.55 -15.05 -2.03
N ARG A 132 3.08 -13.86 -2.33
CA ARG A 132 2.44 -12.57 -2.05
C ARG A 132 2.58 -11.66 -3.25
N SER A 133 1.49 -10.97 -3.58
CA SER A 133 1.48 -9.91 -4.58
C SER A 133 0.86 -8.64 -3.96
N LEU A 134 1.47 -7.49 -4.22
CA LEU A 134 1.05 -6.20 -3.65
C LEU A 134 0.47 -5.31 -4.76
N GLY A 135 -0.68 -4.69 -4.49
CA GLY A 135 -1.33 -3.78 -5.43
C GLY A 135 -2.12 -4.48 -6.54
N ASN A 136 -2.39 -3.74 -7.62
CA ASN A 136 -3.10 -4.25 -8.78
C ASN A 136 -2.11 -4.69 -9.86
N SER A 137 -1.99 -5.99 -10.09
CA SER A 137 -1.14 -6.59 -11.12
C SER A 137 -1.89 -6.91 -12.43
N GLY A 138 -3.21 -6.64 -12.48
CA GLY A 138 -4.09 -6.97 -13.61
C GLY A 138 -4.23 -8.48 -13.86
N ALA A 139 -5.00 -8.84 -14.89
CA ALA A 139 -5.29 -10.25 -15.21
C ALA A 139 -4.01 -11.07 -15.48
N LYS A 140 -3.07 -10.54 -16.28
CA LYS A 140 -1.79 -11.20 -16.57
C LYS A 140 -0.95 -11.42 -15.31
N GLY A 141 -0.96 -10.46 -14.40
CA GLY A 141 -0.29 -10.56 -13.11
C GLY A 141 -0.86 -11.70 -12.28
N LEU A 142 -2.18 -11.78 -12.13
CA LEU A 142 -2.85 -12.87 -11.41
C LEU A 142 -2.55 -14.25 -12.00
N LEU A 143 -2.54 -14.39 -13.32
CA LEU A 143 -2.15 -15.66 -13.96
C LEU A 143 -0.70 -16.05 -13.65
N THR A 144 0.20 -15.05 -13.60
CA THR A 144 1.60 -15.27 -13.22
C THR A 144 1.72 -15.67 -11.75
N ASP A 145 1.01 -14.97 -10.87
CA ASP A 145 0.96 -15.25 -9.43
C ASP A 145 0.40 -16.66 -9.14
N ALA A 146 -0.62 -17.08 -9.90
CA ALA A 146 -1.16 -18.44 -9.84
C ALA A 146 -0.12 -19.49 -10.26
N ALA A 147 0.59 -19.28 -11.36
CA ALA A 147 1.62 -20.20 -11.83
C ALA A 147 2.76 -20.36 -10.80
N ILE A 148 3.28 -19.24 -10.28
CA ILE A 148 4.30 -19.22 -9.22
C ILE A 148 3.82 -19.97 -7.99
N THR A 149 2.57 -19.76 -7.58
CA THR A 149 2.01 -20.41 -6.40
C THR A 149 1.91 -21.92 -6.59
N LEU A 150 1.42 -22.39 -7.74
CA LEU A 150 1.25 -23.82 -8.00
C LEU A 150 2.58 -24.56 -8.12
N GLU A 151 3.63 -23.89 -8.59
CA GLU A 151 5.00 -24.41 -8.51
C GLU A 151 5.49 -24.44 -7.06
N THR A 152 5.32 -23.34 -6.33
CA THR A 152 5.78 -23.21 -4.93
C THR A 152 5.06 -24.18 -3.99
N ALA A 153 3.78 -24.48 -4.23
CA ALA A 153 2.98 -25.43 -3.45
C ALA A 153 3.57 -26.86 -3.46
N ARG A 154 4.38 -27.19 -4.48
CA ARG A 154 5.06 -28.49 -4.58
C ARG A 154 6.38 -28.52 -3.81
N ASN A 155 6.86 -27.37 -3.32
CA ASN A 155 8.12 -27.29 -2.60
C ASN A 155 7.91 -27.69 -1.12
N PRO A 156 8.57 -28.76 -0.63
CA PRO A 156 8.43 -29.17 0.76
C PRO A 156 9.05 -28.18 1.75
N ARG A 157 9.97 -27.30 1.30
CA ARG A 157 10.68 -26.33 2.12
C ARG A 157 9.90 -25.01 2.23
N THR A 158 8.68 -25.10 2.76
CA THR A 158 7.78 -23.96 2.98
C THR A 158 8.35 -23.00 4.01
N ILE A 159 7.84 -21.77 4.07
CA ILE A 159 8.31 -20.78 5.05
C ILE A 159 8.17 -21.29 6.50
N ALA A 160 7.14 -22.09 6.80
CA ALA A 160 6.96 -22.70 8.12
C ALA A 160 8.14 -23.60 8.53
N VAL A 161 8.75 -24.33 7.58
CA VAL A 161 9.95 -25.14 7.82
C VAL A 161 11.15 -24.25 8.15
N TRP A 162 11.34 -23.17 7.38
CA TRP A 162 12.42 -22.22 7.65
C TRP A 162 12.27 -21.52 9.00
N ASP A 163 11.05 -21.09 9.34
CA ASP A 163 10.71 -20.48 10.61
C ASP A 163 11.02 -21.44 11.77
N SER A 164 10.64 -22.73 11.64
CA SER A 164 10.95 -23.75 12.64
C SER A 164 12.46 -23.98 12.81
N GLU A 165 13.22 -24.06 11.72
CA GLU A 165 14.69 -24.19 11.80
C GLU A 165 15.34 -22.98 12.48
N PHE A 166 14.84 -21.77 12.20
CA PHE A 166 15.31 -20.55 12.85
C PHE A 166 14.95 -20.53 14.35
N LEU A 167 13.73 -20.93 14.72
CA LEU A 167 13.33 -21.03 16.12
C LEU A 167 14.12 -22.10 16.88
N ALA A 168 14.52 -23.19 16.22
CA ALA A 168 15.39 -24.22 16.77
C ALA A 168 16.86 -23.81 16.94
N GLY A 169 17.21 -22.55 16.63
CA GLY A 169 18.55 -22.01 16.86
C GLY A 169 19.54 -22.18 15.71
N LYS A 170 19.09 -22.53 14.50
CA LYS A 170 19.99 -22.59 13.33
C LYS A 170 20.43 -21.18 12.93
N ARG A 171 21.74 -20.90 13.01
CA ARG A 171 22.32 -19.55 12.83
C ARG A 171 23.49 -19.48 11.84
N ASN A 172 23.77 -20.54 11.07
CA ASN A 172 24.84 -20.47 10.08
C ASN A 172 24.54 -19.41 9.00
N ALA A 173 25.59 -18.75 8.49
CA ALA A 173 25.45 -17.58 7.63
C ALA A 173 24.73 -17.86 6.30
N GLU A 174 24.92 -19.05 5.71
CA GLU A 174 24.25 -19.47 4.48
C GLU A 174 22.74 -19.61 4.70
N PHE A 175 22.34 -20.30 5.77
CA PHE A 175 20.94 -20.44 6.18
C PHE A 175 20.31 -19.07 6.45
N LEU A 176 20.94 -18.22 7.24
CA LEU A 176 20.38 -16.91 7.60
C LEU A 176 20.19 -16.02 6.37
N ARG A 177 21.13 -16.04 5.42
CA ARG A 177 20.98 -15.32 4.15
C ARG A 177 19.81 -15.84 3.33
N ALA A 178 19.73 -17.16 3.10
CA ALA A 178 18.63 -17.75 2.34
C ALA A 178 17.26 -17.56 3.01
N TYR A 179 17.24 -17.59 4.34
CA TYR A 179 16.04 -17.35 5.14
C TYR A 179 15.56 -15.89 5.03
N LEU A 180 16.48 -14.93 5.14
CA LEU A 180 16.20 -13.51 4.91
C LEU A 180 15.60 -13.30 3.51
N ASP A 181 16.24 -13.84 2.48
CA ASP A 181 15.77 -13.72 1.09
C ASP A 181 14.36 -14.32 0.93
N LYS A 182 14.10 -15.50 1.50
CA LYS A 182 12.79 -16.16 1.43
C LYS A 182 11.70 -15.34 2.11
N ARG A 183 11.96 -14.78 3.29
CA ARG A 183 10.99 -13.94 4.02
C ARG A 183 10.78 -12.59 3.35
N ALA A 184 11.83 -11.98 2.82
CA ALA A 184 11.75 -10.72 2.09
C ALA A 184 10.90 -10.86 0.83
N TYR A 185 11.09 -11.95 0.08
CA TYR A 185 10.25 -12.30 -1.06
C TYR A 185 8.77 -12.42 -0.70
N LEU A 186 8.47 -12.97 0.48
CA LEU A 186 7.10 -13.11 0.99
C LEU A 186 6.58 -11.85 1.70
N GLY A 187 7.36 -10.77 1.78
CA GLY A 187 7.01 -9.55 2.52
C GLY A 187 6.79 -9.78 4.02
N LEU A 188 7.49 -10.75 4.61
CA LEU A 188 7.38 -11.10 6.02
C LEU A 188 8.44 -10.34 6.86
N PRO A 189 8.13 -10.00 8.12
CA PRO A 189 9.06 -9.31 9.02
C PRO A 189 10.39 -10.05 9.13
N ASN A 190 11.51 -9.33 8.97
CA ASN A 190 12.84 -9.92 8.88
C ASN A 190 13.84 -9.47 9.94
N GLU A 191 13.41 -8.69 10.91
CA GLU A 191 14.28 -8.03 11.89
C GLU A 191 15.12 -9.02 12.70
N ALA A 192 14.47 -10.01 13.31
CA ALA A 192 15.16 -10.99 14.16
C ALA A 192 16.17 -11.84 13.36
N ALA A 193 15.85 -12.18 12.12
CA ALA A 193 16.74 -12.91 11.23
C ALA A 193 17.94 -12.04 10.81
N LEU A 194 17.71 -10.75 10.57
CA LEU A 194 18.75 -9.80 10.20
C LEU A 194 19.71 -9.57 11.36
N GLU A 195 19.19 -9.38 12.57
CA GLU A 195 20.02 -9.25 13.78
C GLU A 195 20.88 -10.49 14.00
N ALA A 196 20.28 -11.69 13.90
CA ALA A 196 21.00 -12.94 13.98
C ALA A 196 22.13 -13.05 12.94
N TYR A 197 21.88 -12.60 11.70
CA TYR A 197 22.89 -12.59 10.64
C TYR A 197 24.04 -11.64 10.98
N LEU A 198 23.71 -10.43 11.45
CA LEU A 198 24.70 -9.40 11.74
C LEU A 198 25.56 -9.69 12.97
N GLN A 199 25.10 -10.54 13.90
CA GLN A 199 25.94 -11.06 14.99
C GLN A 199 27.09 -11.95 14.48
N HIS A 200 26.97 -12.54 13.29
CA HIS A 200 27.97 -13.43 12.70
C HIS A 200 28.84 -12.73 11.64
N VAL A 201 28.57 -11.45 11.36
CA VAL A 201 29.29 -10.66 10.36
C VAL A 201 29.95 -9.48 11.05
N SER A 202 31.26 -9.31 10.88
CA SER A 202 31.98 -8.19 11.49
C SER A 202 31.40 -6.85 11.00
N LYS A 203 31.45 -5.81 11.84
CA LYS A 203 31.00 -4.47 11.42
C LYS A 203 31.75 -3.94 10.18
N ALA A 204 33.01 -4.34 9.99
CA ALA A 204 33.78 -4.00 8.80
C ALA A 204 33.17 -4.64 7.53
N ASP A 205 32.69 -5.88 7.64
CA ASP A 205 32.05 -6.59 6.53
C ASP A 205 30.65 -6.08 6.20
N TRP A 206 29.97 -5.35 7.10
CA TRP A 206 28.66 -4.76 6.81
C TRP A 206 28.74 -3.80 5.62
N ALA A 207 29.86 -3.08 5.49
CA ALA A 207 30.11 -2.12 4.42
C ALA A 207 30.36 -2.78 3.04
N LEU A 208 30.53 -4.11 2.98
CA LEU A 208 30.67 -4.80 1.70
C LEU A 208 29.37 -4.68 0.89
N PRO A 209 29.41 -4.40 -0.43
CA PRO A 209 28.21 -4.20 -1.24
C PRO A 209 27.15 -5.30 -1.13
N LYS A 210 27.59 -6.57 -1.02
CA LYS A 210 26.73 -7.75 -0.85
C LYS A 210 25.94 -7.77 0.47
N ASN A 211 26.44 -7.10 1.50
CA ASN A 211 25.84 -7.03 2.83
C ASN A 211 25.00 -5.76 2.98
N VAL A 212 25.45 -4.63 2.42
CA VAL A 212 24.65 -3.41 2.33
C VAL A 212 23.30 -3.68 1.68
N ARG A 213 23.27 -4.36 0.51
CA ARG A 213 22.01 -4.70 -0.17
C ARG A 213 21.12 -5.59 0.68
N LEU A 214 21.71 -6.56 1.39
CA LEU A 214 20.97 -7.46 2.28
C LEU A 214 20.37 -6.69 3.46
N ILE A 215 21.16 -5.86 4.16
CA ILE A 215 20.72 -5.04 5.28
C ILE A 215 19.63 -4.07 4.82
N ALA A 216 19.84 -3.37 3.72
CA ALA A 216 18.88 -2.44 3.12
C ALA A 216 17.54 -3.14 2.78
N SER A 217 17.59 -4.30 2.12
CA SER A 217 16.38 -5.03 1.70
C SER A 217 15.59 -5.62 2.88
N ASN A 218 16.23 -5.81 4.03
CA ASN A 218 15.64 -6.43 5.23
C ASN A 218 15.45 -5.46 6.40
N SER A 219 15.86 -4.20 6.26
CA SER A 219 15.62 -3.17 7.28
C SER A 219 14.19 -2.67 7.14
N GLU A 220 13.40 -2.96 8.15
CA GLU A 220 11.96 -2.72 8.12
C GLU A 220 11.53 -1.60 9.07
N THR A 221 12.23 -1.36 10.16
CA THR A 221 11.88 -0.30 11.12
C THR A 221 13.05 0.63 11.36
N ALA A 222 12.75 1.90 11.63
CA ALA A 222 13.72 2.91 12.02
C ALA A 222 14.14 2.80 13.50
N ARG A 223 13.53 1.88 14.26
CA ARG A 223 13.79 1.69 15.70
C ARG A 223 15.02 0.84 15.99
N LEU A 224 15.61 0.22 14.98
CA LEU A 224 16.75 -0.68 15.15
C LEU A 224 18.09 0.02 14.90
N PRO A 225 19.17 -0.40 15.58
CA PRO A 225 20.52 0.12 15.33
C PRO A 225 20.99 -0.06 13.87
N THR A 226 20.48 -1.06 13.17
CA THR A 226 20.79 -1.32 11.75
C THR A 226 20.33 -0.20 10.83
N PHE A 227 19.23 0.46 11.19
CA PHE A 227 18.71 1.60 10.44
C PHE A 227 19.60 2.83 10.60
N ASP A 228 20.00 3.14 11.83
CA ASP A 228 20.92 4.25 12.10
C ASP A 228 22.29 4.02 11.44
N TRP A 229 22.75 2.76 11.43
CA TRP A 229 23.93 2.36 10.68
C TRP A 229 23.77 2.64 9.19
N LEU A 230 22.64 2.29 8.54
CA LEU A 230 22.40 2.57 7.12
C LEU A 230 22.53 4.07 6.80
N LEU A 231 21.95 4.94 7.62
CA LEU A 231 22.03 6.40 7.43
C LEU A 231 23.47 6.92 7.61
N THR A 232 24.18 6.43 8.63
CA THR A 232 25.58 6.79 8.89
C THR A 232 26.49 6.31 7.75
N THR A 233 26.23 5.13 7.20
CA THR A 233 26.96 4.56 6.07
C THR A 233 26.70 5.37 4.78
N ALA A 234 25.46 5.82 4.53
CA ALA A 234 25.16 6.73 3.42
C ALA A 234 25.92 8.06 3.56
N GLU A 235 26.00 8.61 4.77
CA GLU A 235 26.73 9.85 5.08
C GLU A 235 28.23 9.71 4.80
N GLN A 236 28.85 8.61 5.23
CA GLN A 236 30.26 8.34 4.96
C GLN A 236 30.52 8.14 3.47
N ALA A 237 29.65 7.40 2.79
CA ALA A 237 29.78 7.11 1.37
C ALA A 237 29.66 8.34 0.48
N LYS A 238 29.00 9.43 0.92
CA LYS A 238 28.99 10.71 0.19
C LYS A 238 30.39 11.24 -0.13
N ARG A 239 31.38 10.88 0.67
CA ARG A 239 32.77 11.34 0.52
C ARG A 239 33.54 10.60 -0.56
N ASP A 240 32.98 9.50 -1.08
CA ASP A 240 33.61 8.65 -2.11
C ASP A 240 32.61 8.36 -3.25
N PRO A 241 32.79 8.98 -4.44
CA PRO A 241 31.94 8.75 -5.60
C PRO A 241 31.84 7.28 -6.04
N ARG A 242 32.78 6.40 -5.64
CA ARG A 242 32.72 4.96 -5.95
C ARG A 242 31.64 4.23 -5.15
N GLN A 243 31.07 4.86 -4.13
CA GLN A 243 30.09 4.28 -3.22
C GLN A 243 28.65 4.74 -3.49
N SER A 244 28.36 5.35 -4.65
CA SER A 244 27.01 5.84 -4.98
C SER A 244 25.91 4.77 -4.87
N ASN A 245 26.20 3.51 -5.19
CA ASN A 245 25.24 2.41 -5.04
C ASN A 245 24.83 2.19 -3.58
N LEU A 246 25.77 2.35 -2.64
CA LEU A 246 25.51 2.19 -1.21
C LEU A 246 24.62 3.32 -0.68
N ILE A 247 24.89 4.56 -1.11
CA ILE A 247 24.02 5.72 -0.81
C ILE A 247 22.61 5.45 -1.33
N PHE A 248 22.49 4.99 -2.57
CA PHE A 248 21.20 4.68 -3.19
C PHE A 248 20.40 3.64 -2.40
N TYR A 249 20.99 2.50 -2.04
CA TYR A 249 20.29 1.46 -1.28
C TYR A 249 19.89 1.92 0.12
N ALA A 250 20.78 2.63 0.81
CA ALA A 250 20.52 3.15 2.15
C ALA A 250 19.39 4.18 2.15
N LEU A 251 19.45 5.20 1.28
CA LEU A 251 18.42 6.25 1.22
C LEU A 251 17.08 5.73 0.70
N THR A 252 17.07 4.83 -0.28
CA THR A 252 15.82 4.21 -0.77
C THR A 252 15.15 3.40 0.35
N THR A 253 15.93 2.63 1.10
CA THR A 253 15.43 1.88 2.26
C THR A 253 14.92 2.81 3.35
N ALA A 254 15.70 3.85 3.67
CA ALA A 254 15.34 4.81 4.70
C ALA A 254 14.02 5.51 4.39
N ASN A 255 13.85 5.99 3.15
CA ASN A 255 12.59 6.58 2.69
C ASN A 255 11.44 5.59 2.82
N ARG A 256 11.59 4.35 2.32
CA ARG A 256 10.54 3.32 2.39
C ARG A 256 10.10 3.06 3.84
N VAL A 257 11.05 2.93 4.76
CA VAL A 257 10.78 2.67 6.18
C VAL A 257 10.10 3.86 6.84
N VAL A 258 10.59 5.09 6.61
CA VAL A 258 10.03 6.32 7.19
C VAL A 258 8.61 6.58 6.69
N GLU A 259 8.35 6.40 5.40
CA GLU A 259 7.00 6.53 4.84
C GLU A 259 6.04 5.47 5.43
N ARG A 260 6.52 4.23 5.62
CA ARG A 260 5.72 3.19 6.29
C ARG A 260 5.42 3.56 7.75
N GLU A 261 6.41 4.03 8.50
CA GLU A 261 6.21 4.44 9.90
C GLU A 261 5.35 5.71 10.03
N TRP A 262 5.42 6.63 9.07
CA TRP A 262 4.52 7.77 8.95
C TRP A 262 3.04 7.34 8.84
N GLU A 263 2.76 6.38 7.95
CA GLU A 263 1.41 5.87 7.77
C GLU A 263 0.90 5.14 9.02
N MET A 264 1.78 4.42 9.72
CA MET A 264 1.46 3.69 10.95
C MET A 264 1.53 4.53 12.23
N ALA A 265 1.94 5.79 12.17
CA ALA A 265 2.12 6.63 13.35
C ALA A 265 0.80 6.77 14.12
N LYS A 266 0.84 6.51 15.44
CA LYS A 266 -0.34 6.60 16.33
C LYS A 266 -0.18 7.66 17.40
N THR A 267 1.05 8.06 17.71
CA THR A 267 1.35 9.01 18.77
C THR A 267 2.11 10.22 18.22
N PRO A 268 2.01 11.40 18.85
CA PRO A 268 2.84 12.55 18.49
C PRO A 268 4.34 12.24 18.53
N ALA A 269 4.79 11.36 19.44
CA ALA A 269 6.19 10.93 19.50
C ALA A 269 6.61 10.11 18.26
N ASP A 270 5.72 9.28 17.71
CA ASP A 270 6.00 8.57 16.44
C ASP A 270 6.10 9.54 15.28
N LEU A 271 5.19 10.51 15.21
CA LEU A 271 5.17 11.57 14.21
C LEU A 271 6.47 12.38 14.21
N GLU A 272 6.87 12.94 15.36
CA GLU A 272 8.05 13.81 15.43
C GLU A 272 9.34 13.03 15.13
N ARG A 273 9.40 11.74 15.49
CA ARG A 273 10.50 10.86 15.12
C ARG A 273 10.60 10.69 13.60
N VAL A 274 9.49 10.39 12.94
CA VAL A 274 9.41 10.23 11.48
C VAL A 274 9.81 11.53 10.76
N ILE A 275 9.35 12.69 11.26
CA ILE A 275 9.75 14.01 10.73
C ILE A 275 11.28 14.19 10.85
N ALA A 276 11.84 13.95 12.02
CA ALA A 276 13.28 14.11 12.27
C ALA A 276 14.13 13.18 11.38
N ILE A 277 13.71 11.93 11.19
CA ILE A 277 14.40 11.01 10.28
C ILE A 277 14.28 11.49 8.83
N GLY A 278 13.10 11.96 8.42
CA GLY A 278 12.88 12.55 7.10
C GLY A 278 13.86 13.70 6.82
N HIS A 279 14.04 14.61 7.77
CA HIS A 279 15.00 15.72 7.65
C HIS A 279 16.43 15.21 7.45
N ARG A 280 16.84 14.19 8.20
CA ARG A 280 18.18 13.58 8.04
C ARG A 280 18.32 12.94 6.66
N ILE A 281 17.29 12.28 6.15
CA ILE A 281 17.29 11.71 4.79
C ILE A 281 17.40 12.80 3.73
N ASP A 282 16.65 13.89 3.85
CA ASP A 282 16.69 14.98 2.86
C ASP A 282 18.08 15.61 2.79
N GLN A 283 18.71 15.89 3.95
CA GLN A 283 20.11 16.33 4.05
C GLN A 283 21.07 15.33 3.37
N LEU A 284 20.89 14.02 3.61
CA LEU A 284 21.69 12.98 2.98
C LEU A 284 21.37 12.78 1.50
N SER A 285 20.20 13.16 1.01
CA SER A 285 19.91 13.13 -0.43
C SER A 285 20.44 14.35 -1.18
N GLY A 286 20.85 15.40 -0.46
CA GLY A 286 21.27 16.66 -1.05
C GLY A 286 20.09 17.53 -1.51
N LYS A 287 18.85 17.16 -1.13
CA LYS A 287 17.71 18.07 -1.27
C LYS A 287 17.93 19.26 -0.35
N SER A 288 17.83 20.44 -0.92
CA SER A 288 17.84 21.69 -0.17
C SER A 288 16.42 22.23 -0.15
N HIS A 289 15.90 22.40 1.05
CA HIS A 289 14.67 23.15 1.30
C HIS A 289 15.06 24.43 2.04
N SER A 290 14.38 25.53 1.75
CA SER A 290 14.43 26.68 2.65
C SER A 290 13.81 26.29 4.01
N ALA A 291 14.16 27.02 5.06
CA ALA A 291 13.60 26.79 6.39
C ALA A 291 12.06 26.87 6.36
N ASP A 292 11.51 27.77 5.54
CA ASP A 292 10.07 27.96 5.38
C ASP A 292 9.41 26.78 4.66
N GLU A 293 10.00 26.27 3.59
CA GLU A 293 9.49 25.10 2.86
C GLU A 293 9.44 23.86 3.76
N GLN A 294 10.51 23.63 4.54
CA GLN A 294 10.58 22.52 5.47
C GLN A 294 9.53 22.65 6.58
N ALA A 295 9.38 23.84 7.16
CA ALA A 295 8.35 24.10 8.16
C ALA A 295 6.93 23.87 7.62
N GLN A 296 6.67 24.25 6.36
CA GLN A 296 5.39 24.01 5.70
C GLN A 296 5.12 22.51 5.46
N GLN A 297 6.13 21.76 5.02
CA GLN A 297 6.01 20.32 4.84
C GLN A 297 5.73 19.60 6.16
N ASP A 298 6.46 19.95 7.22
CA ASP A 298 6.25 19.38 8.54
C ASP A 298 4.88 19.72 9.09
N MET A 299 4.42 20.97 8.91
CA MET A 299 3.08 21.39 9.27
C MET A 299 2.02 20.55 8.56
N GLY A 300 2.19 20.31 7.25
CA GLY A 300 1.32 19.43 6.48
C GLY A 300 1.25 18.01 7.03
N LYS A 301 2.40 17.42 7.41
CA LYS A 301 2.45 16.11 8.09
C LYS A 301 1.72 16.16 9.44
N ARG A 302 1.98 17.15 10.29
CA ARG A 302 1.30 17.29 11.58
C ARG A 302 -0.22 17.40 11.43
N MET A 303 -0.70 18.23 10.50
CA MET A 303 -2.12 18.39 10.22
C MET A 303 -2.76 17.09 9.72
N SER A 304 -2.13 16.39 8.77
CA SER A 304 -2.62 15.10 8.27
C SER A 304 -2.70 14.06 9.40
N PHE A 305 -1.68 14.00 10.26
CA PHE A 305 -1.66 13.10 11.41
C PHE A 305 -2.80 13.39 12.39
N TYR A 306 -2.99 14.65 12.80
CA TYR A 306 -4.06 14.99 13.75
C TYR A 306 -5.46 14.82 13.14
N GLY A 307 -5.61 15.00 11.83
CA GLY A 307 -6.84 14.66 11.12
C GLY A 307 -7.13 13.16 11.15
N ARG A 308 -6.16 12.31 10.77
CA ARG A 308 -6.31 10.85 10.76
C ARG A 308 -6.53 10.26 12.15
N THR A 309 -5.87 10.81 13.17
CA THR A 309 -6.00 10.38 14.57
C THR A 309 -7.18 11.04 15.30
N LYS A 310 -7.94 11.90 14.61
CA LYS A 310 -9.10 12.63 15.16
C LYS A 310 -8.77 13.44 16.42
N ASN A 311 -7.57 13.99 16.49
CA ASN A 311 -7.19 14.90 17.56
C ASN A 311 -7.64 16.33 17.20
N GLU A 312 -8.92 16.60 17.46
CA GLU A 312 -9.57 17.87 17.10
C GLU A 312 -8.88 19.08 17.72
N ALA A 313 -8.44 18.99 18.97
CA ALA A 313 -7.81 20.10 19.67
C ALA A 313 -6.51 20.54 18.99
N LYS A 314 -5.62 19.58 18.68
CA LYS A 314 -4.37 19.88 17.99
C LYS A 314 -4.58 20.22 16.53
N TYR A 315 -5.54 19.59 15.87
CA TYR A 315 -5.90 19.96 14.50
C TYR A 315 -6.38 21.42 14.43
N ARG A 316 -7.27 21.83 15.35
CA ARG A 316 -7.79 23.19 15.47
C ARG A 316 -6.67 24.21 15.64
N GLU A 317 -5.76 23.96 16.58
CA GLU A 317 -4.61 24.82 16.85
C GLU A 317 -3.79 25.10 15.57
N LEU A 318 -3.42 24.05 14.85
CA LEU A 318 -2.64 24.19 13.61
C LEU A 318 -3.45 24.81 12.47
N ALA A 319 -4.72 24.41 12.33
CA ALA A 319 -5.62 24.93 11.30
C ALA A 319 -5.84 26.44 11.45
N LEU A 320 -5.95 26.96 12.68
CA LEU A 320 -6.05 28.39 12.93
C LEU A 320 -4.79 29.13 12.49
N LEU A 321 -3.60 28.63 12.83
CA LEU A 321 -2.33 29.22 12.40
C LEU A 321 -2.21 29.27 10.87
N VAL A 322 -2.47 28.14 10.21
CA VAL A 322 -2.42 28.03 8.74
C VAL A 322 -3.50 28.90 8.10
N GLY A 323 -4.68 28.97 8.71
CA GLY A 323 -5.80 29.79 8.27
C GLY A 323 -5.46 31.27 8.32
N VAL A 324 -4.88 31.77 9.41
CA VAL A 324 -4.43 33.18 9.52
C VAL A 324 -3.42 33.50 8.42
N GLN A 325 -2.39 32.67 8.25
CA GLN A 325 -1.39 32.89 7.20
C GLN A 325 -2.00 32.94 5.80
N ALA A 326 -2.92 32.03 5.48
CA ALA A 326 -3.60 32.01 4.18
C ALA A 326 -4.54 33.20 4.01
N MET A 327 -5.28 33.60 5.05
CA MET A 327 -6.15 34.77 5.00
C MET A 327 -5.35 36.05 4.75
N THR A 328 -4.27 36.27 5.50
CA THR A 328 -3.38 37.43 5.33
C THR A 328 -2.74 37.46 3.96
N ALA A 329 -2.24 36.32 3.45
CA ALA A 329 -1.64 36.24 2.12
C ALA A 329 -2.62 36.53 0.97
N THR A 330 -3.94 36.49 1.24
CA THR A 330 -4.99 36.78 0.26
C THR A 330 -5.58 38.18 0.39
N GLU A 331 -5.10 39.00 1.34
CA GLU A 331 -5.49 40.40 1.44
C GLU A 331 -5.10 41.17 0.17
N GLY A 332 -6.04 41.90 -0.42
CA GLY A 332 -5.80 42.63 -1.66
C GLY A 332 -5.78 41.77 -2.94
N LEU A 333 -5.68 40.44 -2.82
CA LEU A 333 -5.55 39.54 -3.97
C LEU A 333 -6.79 39.57 -4.86
N ARG A 334 -7.98 39.65 -4.28
CA ARG A 334 -9.23 39.78 -5.05
C ARG A 334 -9.26 41.08 -5.86
N GLN A 335 -8.88 42.20 -5.23
CA GLN A 335 -8.83 43.50 -5.88
C GLN A 335 -7.79 43.52 -7.01
N ALA A 336 -6.65 42.85 -6.82
CA ALA A 336 -5.62 42.71 -7.85
C ALA A 336 -6.14 41.92 -9.07
N ILE A 337 -6.82 40.79 -8.84
CA ILE A 337 -7.44 40.00 -9.91
C ILE A 337 -8.52 40.82 -10.65
N ASP A 338 -9.38 41.54 -9.93
CA ASP A 338 -10.41 42.38 -10.55
C ASP A 338 -9.81 43.58 -11.32
N ALA A 339 -8.62 44.04 -10.93
CA ALA A 339 -7.86 45.05 -11.67
C ALA A 339 -7.25 44.45 -12.95
N ASP A 340 -6.72 43.23 -12.87
CA ASP A 340 -6.17 42.50 -14.02
C ASP A 340 -7.19 42.32 -15.14
N PHE A 341 -8.45 41.99 -14.80
CA PHE A 341 -9.54 41.87 -15.77
C PHE A 341 -9.93 43.20 -16.42
N ARG A 342 -9.78 44.31 -15.69
CA ARG A 342 -10.12 45.66 -16.17
C ARG A 342 -9.04 46.26 -17.07
N GLN A 343 -7.79 45.86 -16.90
CA GLN A 343 -6.69 46.33 -17.73
C GLN A 343 -6.55 45.46 -18.99
N PRO A 344 -6.72 45.97 -20.22
CA PRO A 344 -6.40 45.21 -21.42
C PRO A 344 -4.88 45.10 -21.61
N ILE A 345 -4.41 43.99 -22.19
CA ILE A 345 -3.01 43.84 -22.60
C ILE A 345 -2.92 44.23 -24.07
N ASP A 346 -2.15 45.28 -24.37
CA ASP A 346 -1.89 45.68 -25.74
C ASP A 346 -0.74 44.87 -26.34
N TYR A 347 -1.08 43.79 -27.03
CA TYR A 347 -0.10 42.97 -27.77
C TYR A 347 0.31 43.59 -29.12
N LYS A 348 -0.32 44.70 -29.53
CA LYS A 348 -0.06 45.35 -30.82
C LYS A 348 1.01 46.44 -30.71
N ASP A 349 1.35 46.90 -29.51
CA ASP A 349 2.50 47.77 -29.30
C ASP A 349 3.80 47.02 -29.64
N GLN A 350 4.42 47.40 -30.75
CA GLN A 350 5.64 46.77 -31.26
C GLN A 350 6.92 47.33 -30.62
N SER A 351 6.81 48.37 -29.78
CA SER A 351 7.96 48.93 -29.06
C SER A 351 8.56 47.92 -28.08
N GLU A 352 9.87 47.98 -27.89
CA GLU A 352 10.55 47.11 -26.92
C GLU A 352 10.01 47.32 -25.50
N THR A 353 9.73 48.58 -25.14
CA THR A 353 9.08 48.96 -23.88
C THR A 353 7.66 48.37 -23.75
N GLY A 354 6.86 48.41 -24.81
CA GLY A 354 5.52 47.83 -24.87
C GLY A 354 5.52 46.31 -24.67
N LYS A 355 6.43 45.60 -25.35
CA LYS A 355 6.61 44.14 -25.20
C LYS A 355 7.01 43.74 -23.78
N ILE A 356 7.96 44.45 -23.17
CA ILE A 356 8.38 44.21 -21.77
C ILE A 356 7.19 44.44 -20.81
N THR A 357 6.39 45.48 -21.06
CA THR A 357 5.20 45.80 -20.26
C THR A 357 4.13 44.72 -20.38
N ALA A 358 3.84 44.24 -21.59
CA ALA A 358 2.91 43.14 -21.82
C ALA A 358 3.38 41.84 -21.14
N ALA A 359 4.66 41.49 -21.28
CA ALA A 359 5.24 40.30 -20.64
C ALA A 359 5.12 40.38 -19.10
N ARG A 360 5.41 41.54 -18.50
CA ARG A 360 5.27 41.76 -17.06
C ARG A 360 3.82 41.61 -16.60
N LEU A 361 2.87 42.24 -17.29
CA LEU A 361 1.44 42.13 -16.97
C LEU A 361 0.94 40.68 -17.09
N VAL A 362 1.38 39.94 -18.10
CA VAL A 362 1.06 38.51 -18.24
C VAL A 362 1.62 37.71 -17.05
N ALA A 363 2.86 37.97 -16.65
CA ALA A 363 3.48 37.28 -15.52
C ALA A 363 2.77 37.58 -14.19
N GLU A 364 2.43 38.85 -13.93
CA GLU A 364 1.67 39.29 -12.75
C GLU A 364 0.29 38.62 -12.70
N ARG A 365 -0.46 38.62 -13.81
CA ARG A 365 -1.76 37.94 -13.91
C ARG A 365 -1.66 36.45 -13.67
N THR A 366 -0.66 35.81 -14.27
CA THR A 366 -0.43 34.37 -14.11
C THR A 366 -0.16 34.05 -12.65
N LYS A 367 0.65 34.88 -11.97
CA LYS A 367 0.92 34.75 -10.56
C LYS A 367 -0.35 34.94 -9.71
N HIS A 368 -1.13 36.01 -9.92
CA HIS A 368 -2.38 36.22 -9.17
C HIS A 368 -3.37 35.06 -9.34
N MET A 369 -3.49 34.49 -10.54
CA MET A 369 -4.32 33.31 -10.79
C MET A 369 -3.81 32.07 -10.04
N GLN A 370 -2.50 31.81 -10.08
CA GLN A 370 -1.88 30.69 -9.37
C GLN A 370 -2.04 30.83 -7.85
N ASP A 371 -1.77 32.02 -7.31
CA ASP A 371 -1.93 32.33 -5.89
C ASP A 371 -3.39 32.17 -5.45
N SER A 372 -4.35 32.67 -6.25
CA SER A 372 -5.78 32.53 -5.98
C SER A 372 -6.19 31.06 -5.89
N GLN A 373 -5.79 30.24 -6.87
CA GLN A 373 -6.06 28.80 -6.84
C GLN A 373 -5.41 28.11 -5.64
N HIS A 374 -4.14 28.42 -5.37
CA HIS A 374 -3.38 27.85 -4.26
C HIS A 374 -4.06 28.13 -2.91
N TYR A 375 -4.36 29.40 -2.63
CA TYR A 375 -4.93 29.81 -1.35
C TYR A 375 -6.40 29.42 -1.21
N ALA A 376 -7.20 29.47 -2.29
CA ALA A 376 -8.57 28.98 -2.29
C ALA A 376 -8.62 27.50 -1.90
N GLN A 377 -7.76 26.67 -2.51
CA GLN A 377 -7.67 25.24 -2.15
C GLN A 377 -7.26 25.02 -0.69
N ARG A 378 -6.32 25.81 -0.17
CA ARG A 378 -5.89 25.70 1.24
C ARG A 378 -7.02 26.03 2.20
N LEU A 379 -7.69 27.16 2.01
CA LEU A 379 -8.80 27.60 2.85
C LEU A 379 -10.00 26.65 2.76
N HIS A 380 -10.34 26.17 1.56
CA HIS A 380 -11.35 25.14 1.36
C HIS A 380 -11.01 23.86 2.14
N LYS A 381 -9.78 23.35 2.04
CA LYS A 381 -9.36 22.13 2.77
C LYS A 381 -9.47 22.30 4.29
N LEU A 382 -9.15 23.48 4.83
CA LEU A 382 -9.33 23.76 6.26
C LEU A 382 -10.80 23.69 6.67
N ALA A 383 -11.68 24.36 5.93
CA ALA A 383 -13.13 24.35 6.20
C ALA A 383 -13.74 22.95 6.05
N ALA A 384 -13.39 22.24 4.97
CA ALA A 384 -13.86 20.87 4.71
C ALA A 384 -13.39 19.90 5.80
N ALA A 385 -12.17 20.06 6.32
CA ALA A 385 -11.68 19.22 7.40
C ALA A 385 -12.48 19.37 8.69
N TYR A 386 -12.97 20.58 9.02
CA TYR A 386 -13.82 20.80 10.20
C TYR A 386 -15.14 20.02 10.07
N LEU A 387 -15.73 19.98 8.87
CA LEU A 387 -16.91 19.17 8.59
C LEU A 387 -16.62 17.66 8.69
N LEU A 388 -15.53 17.19 8.08
CA LEU A 388 -15.13 15.78 8.09
C LEU A 388 -14.80 15.27 9.51
N LEU A 389 -14.17 16.11 10.33
CA LEU A 389 -13.86 15.82 11.72
C LEU A 389 -15.06 16.03 12.67
N ARG A 390 -16.22 16.47 12.15
CA ARG A 390 -17.44 16.76 12.92
C ARG A 390 -17.23 17.79 14.03
N MET A 391 -16.41 18.81 13.76
CA MET A 391 -16.18 19.93 14.66
C MET A 391 -17.35 20.92 14.56
N THR A 392 -18.45 20.63 15.26
CA THR A 392 -19.73 21.33 15.09
C THR A 392 -19.99 22.42 16.13
N SER A 393 -18.99 22.85 16.90
CA SER A 393 -19.20 23.97 17.83
C SER A 393 -19.51 25.25 17.04
N PRO A 394 -20.33 26.18 17.58
CA PRO A 394 -20.60 27.43 16.88
C PRO A 394 -19.33 28.23 16.53
N ALA A 395 -18.29 28.17 17.37
CA ALA A 395 -17.01 28.81 17.10
C ALA A 395 -16.30 28.16 15.89
N ASP A 396 -16.25 26.83 15.85
CA ASP A 396 -15.63 26.08 14.75
C ASP A 396 -16.35 26.32 13.43
N LEU A 397 -17.68 26.26 13.43
CA LEU A 397 -18.49 26.46 12.24
C LEU A 397 -18.38 27.90 11.71
N ASN A 398 -18.38 28.91 12.59
CA ASN A 398 -18.15 30.30 12.18
C ASN A 398 -16.74 30.48 11.59
N GLN A 399 -15.72 29.83 12.15
CA GLN A 399 -14.37 29.90 11.60
C GLN A 399 -14.27 29.21 10.22
N ALA A 400 -14.90 28.04 10.07
CA ALA A 400 -14.99 27.35 8.78
C ALA A 400 -15.78 28.17 7.74
N LEU A 401 -16.79 28.93 8.19
CA LEU A 401 -17.56 29.82 7.33
C LEU A 401 -16.67 30.94 6.76
N ILE A 402 -15.83 31.56 7.59
CA ILE A 402 -14.88 32.59 7.16
C ILE A 402 -13.93 32.05 6.08
N TRP A 403 -13.33 30.88 6.30
CA TRP A 403 -12.40 30.29 5.34
C TRP A 403 -13.09 29.85 4.05
N SER A 404 -14.25 29.20 4.14
CA SER A 404 -15.00 28.76 2.96
C SER A 404 -15.50 29.94 2.13
N ALA A 405 -15.96 31.02 2.77
CA ALA A 405 -16.36 32.25 2.08
C ALA A 405 -15.18 32.86 1.30
N ARG A 406 -14.00 32.99 1.93
CA ARG A 406 -12.80 33.49 1.25
C ARG A 406 -12.35 32.56 0.12
N ALA A 407 -12.47 31.25 0.28
CA ALA A 407 -12.17 30.30 -0.80
C ALA A 407 -13.08 30.49 -2.02
N VAL A 408 -14.39 30.73 -1.81
CA VAL A 408 -15.36 31.02 -2.87
C VAL A 408 -15.07 32.38 -3.52
N GLU A 409 -14.73 33.40 -2.72
CA GLU A 409 -14.38 34.75 -3.20
C GLU A 409 -13.17 34.71 -4.16
N LEU A 410 -12.15 33.93 -3.82
CA LEU A 410 -10.96 33.74 -4.65
C LEU A 410 -11.28 32.92 -5.90
N VAL A 411 -11.94 31.77 -5.73
CA VAL A 411 -12.29 30.84 -6.80
C VAL A 411 -13.66 30.19 -6.52
N ALA A 412 -14.68 30.56 -7.29
CA ALA A 412 -16.02 29.97 -7.21
C ALA A 412 -16.10 28.59 -7.88
N SER A 413 -15.27 27.64 -7.44
CA SER A 413 -15.30 26.26 -7.93
C SER A 413 -16.45 25.46 -7.29
N PRO A 414 -16.94 24.38 -7.94
CA PRO A 414 -17.97 23.52 -7.36
C PRO A 414 -17.62 23.00 -5.96
N ALA A 415 -16.36 22.63 -5.72
CA ALA A 415 -15.90 22.14 -4.41
C ALA A 415 -15.95 23.22 -3.32
N ASN A 416 -15.55 24.45 -3.66
CA ASN A 416 -15.58 25.57 -2.71
C ASN A 416 -17.02 25.95 -2.35
N LEU A 417 -17.91 26.01 -3.35
CA LEU A 417 -19.33 26.30 -3.17
C LEU A 417 -20.03 25.22 -2.33
N ASP A 418 -19.76 23.94 -2.61
CA ASP A 418 -20.32 22.82 -1.85
C ASP A 418 -19.89 22.85 -0.38
N THR A 419 -18.60 23.04 -0.10
CA THR A 419 -18.12 23.17 1.28
C THR A 419 -18.74 24.35 2.00
N HIS A 420 -18.84 25.51 1.33
CA HIS A 420 -19.45 26.70 1.90
C HIS A 420 -20.94 26.46 2.24
N ALA A 421 -21.69 25.85 1.32
CA ALA A 421 -23.10 25.51 1.52
C ALA A 421 -23.29 24.53 2.68
N GLN A 422 -22.42 23.52 2.82
CA GLN A 422 -22.48 22.56 3.94
C GLN A 422 -22.23 23.25 5.28
N VAL A 423 -21.29 24.20 5.36
CA VAL A 423 -21.06 24.97 6.60
C VAL A 423 -22.26 25.84 6.95
N LEU A 424 -22.84 26.55 5.97
CA LEU A 424 -24.05 27.34 6.17
C LEU A 424 -25.22 26.48 6.68
N HIS A 425 -25.41 25.30 6.07
CA HIS A 425 -26.44 24.36 6.48
C HIS A 425 -26.28 23.91 7.94
N GLN A 426 -25.05 23.60 8.37
CA GLN A 426 -24.75 23.24 9.77
C GLN A 426 -24.99 24.38 10.75
N LEU A 427 -24.85 25.63 10.31
CA LEU A 427 -25.20 26.83 11.07
C LEU A 427 -26.70 27.16 11.06
N GLY A 428 -27.52 26.40 10.33
CA GLY A 428 -28.94 26.67 10.15
C GLY A 428 -29.24 27.86 9.24
N GLN A 429 -28.24 28.34 8.49
CA GLN A 429 -28.39 29.40 7.50
C GLN A 429 -28.72 28.73 6.15
N LYS A 430 -29.92 28.99 5.62
CA LYS A 430 -30.40 28.41 4.36
C LYS A 430 -30.13 29.33 3.19
#